data_AF-A0AAF5CYM7-F1
#
_entry.id   AF-A0AAF5CYM7-F1
#
_cell.length_a   1.000
_cell.length_b   1.000
_cell.length_c   1.000
_cell.angle_alpha   90.00
_cell.angle_beta   90.00
_cell.angle_gamma   90.00
#
_symmetry.space_group_name_H-M   'P 1'
#
loop_
_entity.id
_entity.type
_entity.pdbx_description
1 polymer ?
#
loop_
_entity_poly.entity_id
_entity_poly.type
_entity_poly.pdbx_seq_one_letter_code
_entity_poly.pdbx_strand_id
1 'polypeptide(L)'
;MISQKKAFEFLNWSVKLRYEENEIDSYQLNDIAYDIISQYPVMKPIFTEILKKKNDFKELERWKLLNIKSDLFPKKFPFKEKEDDSLYVENSKYLGLPKNISVKMCSLDDEIEEAITAIETSNKDAFSVVGFDCEWSPLYENEMVSIIQVSLNDKCFIIDNIYGNHKLIIKFIKNLFSAENLIKLGKDPKNDLKYLLKCYPNIDILKKPSHTICLTNLITNFNTASSSKLNNKTDKKILNIEFFKPNWKELFYNNDLQTNLEKENRDLNKTIQKASFSKLCKLILDKELNKSEQISIWDRKPLRISQLRYAALDAEASRMIYYKLEEWGKILNIDVKNIAHNCFSKKVKKI
;
A
#
# COMPACT_ATOMS: atom_id res chain seq x y z
N MET A 1 -4.01 8.40 20.86
CA MET A 1 -3.40 7.11 21.26
C MET A 1 -4.51 6.17 21.67
N ILE A 2 -4.38 4.87 21.39
CA ILE A 2 -5.30 3.83 21.88
C ILE A 2 -5.16 3.61 23.39
N SER A 3 -6.21 3.10 24.03
CA SER A 3 -6.18 2.77 25.46
C SER A 3 -5.12 1.72 25.80
N GLN A 4 -4.66 1.73 27.06
CA GLN A 4 -3.68 0.74 27.57
C GLN A 4 -4.12 -0.70 27.30
N LYS A 5 -5.42 -1.00 27.44
CA LYS A 5 -5.97 -2.33 27.14
C LYS A 5 -5.77 -2.70 25.66
N LYS A 6 -6.17 -1.81 24.74
CA LYS A 6 -5.99 -2.03 23.29
C LYS A 6 -4.52 -2.14 22.91
N ALA A 7 -3.66 -1.32 23.52
CA ALA A 7 -2.21 -1.39 23.31
C ALA A 7 -1.65 -2.75 23.75
N PHE A 8 -2.08 -3.27 24.90
CA PHE A 8 -1.69 -4.60 25.37
C PHE A 8 -2.18 -5.72 24.45
N GLU A 9 -3.43 -5.65 23.99
CA GLU A 9 -3.99 -6.59 23.01
C GLU A 9 -3.20 -6.57 21.69
N PHE A 10 -2.88 -5.38 21.19
CA PHE A 10 -2.10 -5.19 19.97
C PHE A 10 -0.68 -5.75 20.11
N LEU A 11 0.00 -5.47 21.23
CA LEU A 11 1.33 -6.01 21.51
C LEU A 11 1.34 -7.54 21.51
N ASN A 12 0.38 -8.18 22.20
CA ASN A 12 0.29 -9.64 22.22
C ASN A 12 -0.01 -10.23 20.84
N TRP A 13 -0.87 -9.56 20.07
CA TRP A 13 -1.14 -9.96 18.70
C TRP A 13 0.11 -9.87 17.82
N SER A 14 0.89 -8.77 17.91
CA SER A 14 2.16 -8.64 17.19
C SER A 14 3.20 -9.68 17.61
N VAL A 15 3.25 -10.04 18.91
CA VAL A 15 4.08 -11.16 19.39
C VAL A 15 3.66 -12.47 18.73
N LYS A 16 2.36 -12.74 18.59
CA LYS A 16 1.86 -13.92 17.88
C LYS A 16 2.25 -13.91 16.40
N LEU A 17 2.08 -12.77 15.72
CA LEU A 17 2.51 -12.61 14.32
C LEU A 17 4.00 -12.95 14.13
N ARG A 18 4.84 -12.53 15.09
CA ARG A 18 6.29 -12.78 15.04
C ARG A 18 6.67 -14.22 15.32
N TYR A 19 6.17 -14.80 16.41
CA TYR A 19 6.70 -16.06 16.95
C TYR A 19 5.88 -17.30 16.62
N GLU A 20 4.64 -17.13 16.15
CA GLU A 20 3.74 -18.24 15.83
C GLU A 20 3.40 -18.27 14.33
N GLU A 21 3.17 -17.10 13.73
CA GLU A 21 2.73 -17.00 12.33
C GLU A 21 3.89 -16.66 11.35
N ASN A 22 5.01 -16.12 11.86
CA ASN A 22 6.17 -15.67 11.08
C ASN A 22 5.82 -14.63 9.98
N GLU A 23 4.79 -13.81 10.21
CA GLU A 23 4.33 -12.78 9.28
C GLU A 23 5.12 -11.46 9.40
N ILE A 24 5.70 -11.22 10.58
CA ILE A 24 6.60 -10.08 10.84
C ILE A 24 7.92 -10.57 11.45
N ASP A 25 8.98 -9.78 11.32
CA ASP A 25 10.28 -10.04 11.93
C ASP A 25 10.48 -9.21 13.22
N SER A 26 11.68 -9.30 13.81
CA SER A 26 11.98 -8.62 15.07
C SER A 26 11.99 -7.09 14.95
N TYR A 27 12.28 -6.53 13.78
CA TYR A 27 12.31 -5.09 13.58
C TYR A 27 10.89 -4.50 13.66
N GLN A 28 9.90 -5.07 12.98
CA GLN A 28 8.51 -4.57 13.10
C GLN A 28 7.97 -4.79 14.52
N LEU A 29 8.20 -5.97 15.12
CA LEU A 29 7.76 -6.21 16.50
C LEU A 29 8.39 -5.19 17.47
N ASN A 30 9.69 -4.91 17.30
CA ASN A 30 10.37 -3.98 18.19
C ASN A 30 9.88 -2.55 18.03
N ASP A 31 9.54 -2.09 16.82
CA ASP A 31 8.90 -0.77 16.64
C ASP A 31 7.60 -0.69 17.41
N ILE A 32 6.72 -1.69 17.22
CA ILE A 32 5.41 -1.74 17.87
C ILE A 32 5.59 -1.76 19.39
N ALA A 33 6.47 -2.62 19.89
CA ALA A 33 6.77 -2.72 21.31
C ALA A 33 7.36 -1.41 21.85
N TYR A 34 8.23 -0.73 21.09
CA TYR A 34 8.87 0.51 21.54
C TYR A 34 7.87 1.65 21.62
N ASP A 35 7.00 1.78 20.62
CA ASP A 35 5.95 2.78 20.61
C ASP A 35 5.01 2.57 21.82
N ILE A 36 4.51 1.35 22.00
CA ILE A 36 3.62 0.98 23.10
C ILE A 36 4.28 1.15 24.48
N ILE A 37 5.52 0.69 24.66
CA ILE A 37 6.18 0.72 25.97
C ILE A 37 6.60 2.15 26.32
N SER A 38 6.92 3.00 25.34
CA SER A 38 7.16 4.43 25.61
C SER A 38 5.89 5.11 26.12
N GLN A 39 4.74 4.76 25.56
CA GLN A 39 3.44 5.26 26.01
C GLN A 39 3.03 4.68 27.38
N TYR A 40 3.33 3.40 27.62
CA TYR A 40 2.97 2.66 28.83
C TYR A 40 4.19 1.91 29.41
N PRO A 41 5.11 2.58 30.14
CA PRO A 41 6.35 1.95 30.62
C PRO A 41 6.15 0.70 31.50
N VAL A 42 4.99 0.58 32.16
CA VAL A 42 4.57 -0.61 32.92
C VAL A 42 4.50 -1.89 32.08
N MET A 43 4.43 -1.79 30.75
CA MET A 43 4.43 -2.95 29.86
C MET A 43 5.83 -3.54 29.63
N LYS A 44 6.92 -2.80 29.95
CA LYS A 44 8.28 -3.28 29.73
C LYS A 44 8.56 -4.63 30.42
N PRO A 45 8.28 -4.80 31.73
CA PRO A 45 8.50 -6.09 32.41
C PRO A 45 7.70 -7.23 31.78
N ILE A 46 6.46 -6.95 31.35
CA ILE A 46 5.59 -7.94 30.70
C ILE A 46 6.18 -8.38 29.36
N PHE A 47 6.61 -7.43 28.54
CA PHE A 47 7.24 -7.74 27.25
C PHE A 47 8.54 -8.54 27.42
N THR A 48 9.39 -8.19 28.39
CA THR A 48 10.60 -8.98 28.67
C THR A 48 10.29 -10.39 29.14
N GLU A 49 9.22 -10.60 29.91
CA GLU A 49 8.79 -11.94 30.31
C GLU A 49 8.24 -12.75 29.12
N ILE A 50 7.55 -12.09 28.18
CA ILE A 50 7.11 -12.70 26.92
C ILE A 50 8.33 -13.15 26.10
N LEU A 51 9.33 -12.30 25.91
CA LEU A 51 10.55 -12.63 25.17
C LEU A 51 11.29 -13.83 25.79
N LYS A 52 11.36 -13.87 27.13
CA LYS A 52 11.91 -15.02 27.87
C LYS A 52 11.15 -16.31 27.58
N LYS A 53 9.81 -16.28 27.62
CA LYS A 53 8.96 -17.44 27.30
C LYS A 53 9.07 -17.90 25.84
N LYS A 54 9.34 -16.98 24.92
CA LYS A 54 9.59 -17.28 23.50
C LYS A 54 11.04 -17.71 23.23
N ASN A 55 11.89 -17.81 24.27
CA ASN A 55 13.32 -18.14 24.19
C ASN A 55 14.13 -17.17 23.28
N ASP A 56 13.67 -15.94 23.10
CA ASP A 56 14.39 -14.91 22.34
C ASP A 56 15.33 -14.13 23.26
N PHE A 57 16.39 -14.80 23.71
CA PHE A 57 17.34 -14.22 24.66
C PHE A 57 18.12 -13.03 24.09
N LYS A 58 18.30 -12.99 22.76
CA LYS A 58 18.96 -11.86 22.10
C LYS A 58 18.14 -10.58 22.24
N GLU A 59 16.85 -10.63 21.88
CA GLU A 59 15.98 -9.46 22.05
C GLU A 59 15.74 -9.17 23.53
N LEU A 60 15.59 -10.20 24.39
CA LEU A 60 15.45 -10.01 25.83
C LEU A 60 16.57 -9.15 26.42
N GLU A 61 17.83 -9.44 26.12
CA GLU A 61 18.97 -8.68 26.65
C GLU A 61 18.99 -7.24 26.12
N ARG A 62 18.66 -7.02 24.84
CA ARG A 62 18.52 -5.67 24.27
C ARG A 62 17.47 -4.85 25.00
N TRP A 63 16.31 -5.45 25.26
CA TRP A 63 15.19 -4.79 25.94
C TRP A 63 15.44 -4.54 27.42
N LYS A 64 16.15 -5.43 28.12
CA LYS A 64 16.56 -5.19 29.51
C LYS A 64 17.44 -3.93 29.61
N LEU A 65 18.44 -3.81 28.74
CA LEU A 65 19.40 -2.70 28.73
C LEU A 65 18.79 -1.36 28.29
N LEU A 66 17.70 -1.39 27.54
CA LEU A 66 17.08 -0.17 27.01
C LEU A 66 16.40 0.64 28.13
N ASN A 67 16.88 1.85 28.43
CA ASN A 67 16.17 2.77 29.32
C ASN A 67 15.05 3.49 28.56
N ILE A 68 13.80 3.31 28.99
CA ILE A 68 12.62 3.90 28.33
C ILE A 68 11.98 4.88 29.31
N LYS A 69 11.97 6.16 28.91
CA LYS A 69 11.20 7.20 29.60
C LYS A 69 9.78 7.21 29.02
N SER A 70 8.81 7.71 29.80
CA SER A 70 7.46 7.91 29.28
C SER A 70 7.52 8.96 28.17
N ASP A 71 7.07 8.57 26.99
CA ASP A 71 6.91 9.42 25.81
C ASP A 71 5.64 8.98 25.10
N LEU A 72 4.67 9.89 24.97
CA LEU A 72 3.39 9.61 24.34
C LEU A 72 3.52 9.51 22.81
N PHE A 73 4.59 10.07 22.23
CA PHE A 73 4.82 10.15 20.78
C PHE A 73 6.31 9.91 20.47
N PRO A 74 6.82 8.69 20.73
CA PRO A 74 8.24 8.38 20.56
C PRO A 74 8.65 8.54 19.10
N LYS A 75 9.51 9.54 18.85
CA LYS A 75 9.87 9.91 17.47
C LYS A 75 10.98 9.05 16.89
N LYS A 76 11.97 8.70 17.72
CA LYS A 76 13.20 8.04 17.28
C LYS A 76 13.27 6.63 17.81
N PHE A 77 13.43 5.68 16.91
CA PHE A 77 13.66 4.30 17.30
C PHE A 77 15.08 4.12 17.87
N PRO A 78 15.26 3.42 19.01
CA PRO A 78 16.53 3.45 19.75
C PRO A 78 17.56 2.44 19.26
N PHE A 79 17.17 1.52 18.38
CA PHE A 79 18.03 0.43 17.94
C PHE A 79 18.58 0.64 16.53
N LYS A 80 19.77 0.08 16.28
CA LYS A 80 20.38 0.05 14.95
C LYS A 80 19.52 -0.75 13.97
N GLU A 81 19.44 -0.24 12.75
CA GLU A 81 18.76 -0.89 11.63
C GLU A 81 19.56 -2.07 11.05
N LYS A 82 18.90 -2.86 10.20
CA LYS A 82 19.52 -3.93 9.45
C LYS A 82 20.56 -3.36 8.47
N GLU A 83 21.82 -3.76 8.63
CA GLU A 83 22.95 -3.21 7.86
C GLU A 83 22.85 -3.50 6.35
N ASP A 84 22.42 -4.70 5.96
CA ASP A 84 22.32 -5.13 4.56
C ASP A 84 20.91 -5.00 3.96
N ASP A 85 20.04 -4.15 4.53
CA ASP A 85 18.72 -3.94 3.94
C ASP A 85 18.80 -3.03 2.69
N SER A 86 18.01 -3.33 1.67
CA SER A 86 18.08 -2.66 0.37
C SER A 86 16.70 -2.30 -0.15
N LEU A 87 16.53 -1.10 -0.72
CA LEU A 87 15.29 -0.73 -1.42
C LEU A 87 14.95 -1.71 -2.56
N TYR A 88 15.97 -2.29 -3.19
CA TYR A 88 15.83 -3.18 -4.34
C TYR A 88 16.18 -4.61 -3.94
N VAL A 89 15.17 -5.39 -3.54
CA VAL A 89 15.34 -6.80 -3.19
C VAL A 89 15.16 -7.67 -4.44
N GLU A 90 16.24 -8.31 -4.86
CA GLU A 90 16.26 -9.22 -6.01
C GLU A 90 15.93 -10.67 -5.61
N ASN A 91 15.57 -11.50 -6.61
CA ASN A 91 15.32 -12.94 -6.44
C ASN A 91 14.31 -13.32 -5.35
N SER A 92 13.49 -12.36 -4.92
CA SER A 92 12.42 -12.60 -3.95
C SER A 92 11.25 -13.35 -4.60
N LYS A 93 10.59 -14.19 -3.79
CA LYS A 93 9.28 -14.78 -4.12
C LYS A 93 8.18 -13.71 -4.25
N TYR A 94 8.39 -12.54 -3.64
CA TYR A 94 7.50 -11.39 -3.71
C TYR A 94 7.91 -10.41 -4.80
N LEU A 95 6.99 -9.51 -5.13
CA LEU A 95 7.22 -8.39 -6.02
C LEU A 95 8.34 -7.50 -5.44
N GLY A 96 9.23 -7.03 -6.31
CA GLY A 96 10.32 -6.13 -5.96
C GLY A 96 10.14 -4.78 -6.64
N LEU A 97 10.63 -3.71 -6.02
CA LEU A 97 10.66 -2.39 -6.62
C LEU A 97 11.61 -2.38 -7.83
N PRO A 98 11.17 -1.92 -9.02
CA PRO A 98 12.06 -1.82 -10.17
C PRO A 98 13.23 -0.86 -9.89
N LYS A 99 14.45 -1.22 -10.32
CA LYS A 99 15.67 -0.44 -10.05
C LYS A 99 15.68 0.96 -10.67
N ASN A 100 14.88 1.17 -11.70
CA ASN A 100 14.73 2.47 -12.35
C ASN A 100 13.76 3.40 -11.59
N ILE A 101 13.12 2.93 -10.51
CA ILE A 101 12.25 3.76 -9.67
C ILE A 101 13.04 4.20 -8.44
N SER A 102 13.43 5.47 -8.42
CA SER A 102 14.06 6.07 -7.24
C SER A 102 13.02 6.39 -6.16
N VAL A 103 13.40 6.30 -4.89
CA VAL A 103 12.50 6.57 -3.74
C VAL A 103 13.00 7.80 -3.00
N LYS A 104 12.10 8.76 -2.77
CA LYS A 104 12.40 10.02 -2.10
C LYS A 104 11.44 10.22 -0.92
N MET A 105 11.97 10.09 0.29
CA MET A 105 11.29 10.60 1.49
C MET A 105 11.26 12.12 1.39
N CYS A 106 10.09 12.73 1.62
CA CYS A 106 9.88 14.16 1.54
C CYS A 106 9.38 14.67 2.90
N SER A 107 10.34 15.03 3.76
CA SER A 107 10.05 15.63 5.07
C SER A 107 10.46 17.11 5.12
N LEU A 108 11.33 17.55 4.21
CA LEU A 108 11.80 18.94 4.10
C LEU A 108 11.04 19.70 3.00
N ASP A 109 11.03 21.03 3.10
CA ASP A 109 10.29 21.91 2.19
C ASP A 109 10.71 21.70 0.73
N ASP A 110 12.01 21.74 0.42
CA ASP A 110 12.55 21.54 -0.94
C ASP A 110 12.17 20.16 -1.53
N GLU A 111 12.05 19.12 -0.69
CA GLU A 111 11.68 17.77 -1.12
C GLU A 111 10.20 17.67 -1.47
N ILE A 112 9.34 18.35 -0.70
CA ILE A 112 7.90 18.43 -1.00
C ILE A 112 7.68 19.30 -2.26
N GLU A 113 8.44 20.38 -2.43
CA GLU A 113 8.40 21.21 -3.63
C GLU A 113 8.87 20.46 -4.89
N GLU A 114 9.86 19.57 -4.77
CA GLU A 114 10.25 18.66 -5.86
C GLU A 114 9.07 17.77 -6.28
N ALA A 115 8.37 17.16 -5.32
CA ALA A 115 7.20 16.32 -5.59
C ALA A 115 6.04 17.11 -6.24
N ILE A 116 5.81 18.35 -5.79
CA ILE A 116 4.84 19.28 -6.38
C ILE A 116 5.21 19.58 -7.85
N THR A 117 6.48 19.90 -8.10
CA THR A 117 6.99 20.24 -9.44
C THR A 117 6.88 19.05 -10.39
N ALA A 118 7.14 17.84 -9.91
CA ALA A 118 6.96 16.62 -10.69
C ALA A 118 5.51 16.42 -11.13
N ILE A 119 4.54 16.62 -10.21
CA ILE A 119 3.10 16.57 -10.52
C ILE A 119 2.72 17.65 -11.53
N GLU A 120 3.13 18.90 -11.31
CA GLU A 120 2.82 20.02 -12.21
C GLU A 120 3.39 19.81 -13.61
N THR A 121 4.59 19.24 -13.72
CA THR A 121 5.24 18.94 -15.00
C THR A 121 4.50 17.83 -15.74
N SER A 122 4.26 16.68 -15.09
CA SER A 122 3.54 15.57 -15.72
C SER A 122 2.07 15.88 -16.02
N ASN A 123 1.45 16.82 -15.30
CA ASN A 123 0.11 17.26 -15.65
C ASN A 123 0.07 18.15 -16.91
N LYS A 124 1.21 18.73 -17.34
CA LYS A 124 1.30 19.41 -18.64
C LYS A 124 1.40 18.43 -19.80
N ASP A 125 1.86 17.20 -19.54
CA ASP A 125 1.86 16.13 -20.53
C ASP A 125 0.42 15.65 -20.82
N ALA A 126 0.22 15.00 -21.97
CA ALA A 126 -1.12 14.64 -22.42
C ALA A 126 -1.79 13.51 -21.59
N PHE A 127 -1.00 12.64 -20.95
CA PHE A 127 -1.50 11.56 -20.10
C PHE A 127 -0.37 10.96 -19.28
N SER A 128 -0.55 10.85 -17.98
CA SER A 128 0.36 10.11 -17.11
C SER A 128 -0.38 9.34 -16.05
N VAL A 129 0.18 8.20 -15.67
CA VAL A 129 -0.38 7.32 -14.64
C VAL A 129 0.39 7.54 -13.35
N VAL A 130 -0.35 7.75 -12.28
CA VAL A 130 0.17 7.97 -10.93
C VAL A 130 -0.29 6.81 -10.05
N GLY A 131 0.63 6.19 -9.35
CA GLY A 131 0.29 5.30 -8.24
C GLY A 131 0.09 6.12 -6.97
N PHE A 132 -0.97 5.85 -6.22
CA PHE A 132 -1.33 6.57 -5.01
C PHE A 132 -1.77 5.60 -3.91
N ASP A 133 -1.24 5.81 -2.72
CA ASP A 133 -1.64 5.11 -1.50
C ASP A 133 -1.45 6.03 -0.27
N CYS A 134 -1.87 5.57 0.92
CA CYS A 134 -1.64 6.23 2.20
C CYS A 134 -1.40 5.18 3.28
N GLU A 135 -0.50 5.45 4.23
CA GLU A 135 -0.28 4.58 5.38
C GLU A 135 -0.39 5.38 6.70
N TRP A 136 -0.80 4.69 7.77
CA TRP A 136 -1.00 5.28 9.09
C TRP A 136 -0.68 4.31 10.22
N SER A 137 -0.21 4.85 11.35
CA SER A 137 0.08 4.01 12.52
C SER A 137 -1.18 3.48 13.20
N PRO A 138 -1.21 2.20 13.61
CA PRO A 138 -2.39 1.58 14.24
C PRO A 138 -2.62 1.99 15.71
N LEU A 139 -1.67 2.71 16.31
CA LEU A 139 -1.69 3.05 17.75
C LEU A 139 -2.41 4.36 18.06
N TYR A 140 -3.02 5.01 17.06
CA TYR A 140 -3.73 6.28 17.24
C TYR A 140 -5.19 6.18 16.79
N GLU A 141 -6.11 6.52 17.69
CA GLU A 141 -7.57 6.39 17.46
C GLU A 141 -8.10 7.21 16.29
N ASN A 142 -7.46 8.32 15.94
CA ASN A 142 -7.91 9.19 14.86
C ASN A 142 -7.53 8.67 13.47
N GLU A 143 -6.68 7.63 13.38
CA GLU A 143 -6.20 7.07 12.11
C GLU A 143 -5.69 8.19 11.20
N MET A 144 -4.84 9.06 11.75
CA MET A 144 -4.25 10.16 10.97
C MET A 144 -3.27 9.56 9.95
N VAL A 145 -3.34 10.04 8.71
CA VAL A 145 -2.40 9.64 7.66
C VAL A 145 -0.99 10.01 8.10
N SER A 146 -0.08 9.04 8.15
CA SER A 146 1.32 9.23 8.53
C SER A 146 2.16 9.60 7.31
N ILE A 147 1.93 8.91 6.20
CA ILE A 147 2.61 9.16 4.93
C ILE A 147 1.65 9.09 3.74
N ILE A 148 1.97 9.84 2.69
CA ILE A 148 1.27 9.80 1.41
C ILE A 148 2.25 9.32 0.35
N GLN A 149 1.93 8.22 -0.34
CA GLN A 149 2.80 7.62 -1.36
C GLN A 149 2.31 8.02 -2.75
N VAL A 150 3.22 8.53 -3.57
CA VAL A 150 2.95 8.88 -4.97
C VAL A 150 4.07 8.36 -5.86
N SER A 151 3.76 7.40 -6.73
CA SER A 151 4.67 6.96 -7.77
C SER A 151 4.32 7.59 -9.11
N LEU A 152 5.28 8.26 -9.73
CA LEU A 152 5.15 9.01 -10.98
C LEU A 152 6.46 9.00 -11.75
N ASN A 153 6.40 8.66 -13.03
CA ASN A 153 7.54 8.50 -13.93
C ASN A 153 8.56 7.48 -13.38
N ASP A 154 9.76 7.92 -13.03
CA ASP A 154 10.88 7.15 -12.48
C ASP A 154 11.12 7.43 -10.99
N LYS A 155 10.14 8.04 -10.31
CA LYS A 155 10.24 8.44 -8.90
C LYS A 155 9.02 8.01 -8.11
N CYS A 156 9.26 7.55 -6.88
CA CYS A 156 8.25 7.47 -5.84
C CYS A 156 8.55 8.47 -4.73
N PHE A 157 7.63 9.39 -4.51
CA PHE A 157 7.66 10.36 -3.42
C PHE A 157 6.87 9.81 -2.24
N ILE A 158 7.48 9.81 -1.06
CA ILE A 158 6.83 9.48 0.21
C ILE A 158 6.75 10.76 1.03
N ILE A 159 5.58 11.39 1.04
CA ILE A 159 5.36 12.65 1.75
C ILE A 159 5.14 12.36 3.23
N ASP A 160 5.96 12.97 4.09
CA ASP A 160 5.79 12.92 5.53
C ASP A 160 4.64 13.82 5.97
N ASN A 161 3.46 13.23 6.21
CA ASN A 161 2.28 14.00 6.58
C ASN A 161 2.31 14.48 8.04
N ILE A 162 3.22 13.95 8.86
CA ILE A 162 3.35 14.28 10.27
C ILE A 162 4.34 15.42 10.49
N TYR A 163 5.48 15.41 9.80
CA TYR A 163 6.57 16.37 10.02
C TYR A 163 6.80 17.34 8.87
N GLY A 164 6.24 17.08 7.69
CA GLY A 164 6.36 17.99 6.55
C GLY A 164 5.58 19.30 6.75
N ASN A 165 5.96 20.33 6.01
CA ASN A 165 5.29 21.62 6.05
C ASN A 165 3.85 21.52 5.54
N HIS A 166 2.87 21.67 6.44
CA HIS A 166 1.45 21.54 6.12
C HIS A 166 0.98 22.41 4.96
N LYS A 167 1.53 23.62 4.76
CA LYS A 167 1.14 24.48 3.64
C LYS A 167 1.55 23.85 2.30
N LEU A 168 2.76 23.29 2.25
CA LEU A 168 3.26 22.59 1.07
C LEU A 168 2.52 21.28 0.85
N ILE A 169 2.21 20.51 1.91
CA ILE A 169 1.39 19.29 1.80
C ILE A 169 -0.01 19.61 1.25
N ILE A 170 -0.66 20.67 1.73
CA ILE A 170 -1.95 21.13 1.19
C ILE A 170 -1.83 21.46 -0.31
N LYS A 171 -0.75 22.14 -0.73
CA LYS A 171 -0.48 22.46 -2.13
C LYS A 171 -0.27 21.19 -2.96
N PHE A 172 0.53 20.24 -2.46
CA PHE A 172 0.77 18.94 -3.06
C PHE A 172 -0.54 18.16 -3.29
N ILE A 173 -1.36 18.01 -2.25
CA ILE A 173 -2.66 17.32 -2.32
C ILE A 173 -3.57 17.98 -3.36
N LYS A 174 -3.66 19.32 -3.33
CA LYS A 174 -4.48 20.07 -4.31
C LYS A 174 -4.00 19.84 -5.73
N ASN A 175 -2.70 19.92 -5.98
CA ASN A 175 -2.14 19.72 -7.31
C ASN A 175 -2.38 18.28 -7.80
N LEU A 176 -2.12 17.27 -6.95
CA LEU A 176 -2.31 15.86 -7.31
C LEU A 176 -3.75 15.55 -7.73
N PHE A 177 -4.72 15.95 -6.91
CA PHE A 177 -6.12 15.59 -7.11
C PHE A 177 -6.89 16.54 -8.02
N SER A 178 -6.34 17.72 -8.35
CA SER A 178 -6.92 18.60 -9.38
C SER A 178 -6.36 18.32 -10.77
N ALA A 179 -5.25 17.61 -10.88
CA ALA A 179 -4.59 17.30 -12.14
C ALA A 179 -5.45 16.41 -13.06
N GLU A 180 -5.92 16.97 -14.18
CA GLU A 180 -6.80 16.28 -15.14
C GLU A 180 -6.05 15.37 -16.11
N ASN A 181 -4.76 15.59 -16.35
CA ASN A 181 -3.98 14.69 -17.22
C ASN A 181 -3.33 13.53 -16.44
N LEU A 182 -3.48 13.51 -15.12
CA LEU A 182 -2.99 12.45 -14.24
C LEU A 182 -4.10 11.49 -13.86
N ILE A 183 -3.94 10.22 -14.23
CA ILE A 183 -4.78 9.13 -13.72
C ILE A 183 -4.18 8.60 -12.43
N LYS A 184 -4.84 8.83 -11.30
CA LYS A 184 -4.39 8.33 -9.98
C LYS A 184 -4.99 6.96 -9.74
N LEU A 185 -4.15 5.94 -9.57
CA LEU A 185 -4.54 4.56 -9.28
C LEU A 185 -4.15 4.20 -7.86
N GLY A 186 -5.10 3.62 -7.13
CA GLY A 186 -4.86 3.03 -5.81
C GLY A 186 -5.71 1.77 -5.62
N LYS A 187 -5.39 0.93 -4.62
CA LYS A 187 -6.22 -0.26 -4.35
C LYS A 187 -7.62 0.12 -3.90
N ASP A 188 -7.75 1.07 -2.98
CA ASP A 188 -9.02 1.60 -2.50
C ASP A 188 -8.92 3.11 -2.18
N PRO A 189 -8.62 3.95 -3.18
CA PRO A 189 -8.30 5.36 -2.96
C PRO A 189 -9.43 6.14 -2.29
N LYS A 190 -10.68 5.65 -2.36
CA LYS A 190 -11.80 6.27 -1.66
C LYS A 190 -11.60 6.22 -0.14
N ASN A 191 -11.10 5.10 0.37
CA ASN A 191 -10.80 4.96 1.78
C ASN A 191 -9.66 5.89 2.20
N ASP A 192 -8.58 5.94 1.43
CA ASP A 192 -7.43 6.82 1.69
C ASP A 192 -7.84 8.30 1.70
N LEU A 193 -8.63 8.71 0.72
CA LEU A 193 -9.18 10.07 0.64
C LEU A 193 -10.07 10.44 1.82
N LYS A 194 -10.82 9.48 2.37
CA LYS A 194 -11.63 9.71 3.59
C LYS A 194 -10.72 10.04 4.77
N TYR A 195 -9.58 9.36 4.91
CA TYR A 195 -8.60 9.64 5.97
C TYR A 195 -7.85 10.95 5.74
N LEU A 196 -7.45 11.23 4.51
CA LEU A 196 -6.90 12.54 4.15
C LEU A 196 -7.88 13.68 4.43
N LEU A 197 -9.19 13.49 4.19
CA LEU A 197 -10.20 14.50 4.49
C LEU A 197 -10.38 14.71 6.00
N LYS A 198 -10.12 13.71 6.85
CA LYS A 198 -10.06 13.91 8.31
C LYS A 198 -8.87 14.79 8.69
N CYS A 199 -7.71 14.59 8.06
CA CYS A 199 -6.52 15.42 8.27
C CYS A 199 -6.70 16.84 7.72
N TYR A 200 -7.39 16.97 6.58
CA TYR A 200 -7.51 18.21 5.82
C TYR A 200 -8.97 18.49 5.40
N PRO A 201 -9.87 18.78 6.35
CA PRO A 201 -11.31 18.91 6.09
C PRO A 201 -11.67 20.06 5.13
N ASN A 202 -10.78 21.05 5.00
CA ASN A 202 -10.94 22.24 4.18
C ASN A 202 -10.44 22.07 2.72
N ILE A 203 -9.95 20.88 2.33
CA ILE A 203 -9.54 20.61 0.95
C ILE A 203 -10.70 19.97 0.19
N ASP A 204 -11.52 20.78 -0.48
CA ASP A 204 -12.72 20.31 -1.18
C ASP A 204 -12.44 19.32 -2.32
N ILE A 205 -11.28 19.41 -2.98
CA ILE A 205 -10.93 18.48 -4.08
C ILE A 205 -10.84 17.03 -3.59
N LEU A 206 -10.54 16.78 -2.31
CA LEU A 206 -10.55 15.42 -1.75
C LEU A 206 -11.94 14.77 -1.80
N LYS A 207 -13.02 15.57 -1.80
CA LYS A 207 -14.40 15.07 -1.90
C LYS A 207 -14.77 14.65 -3.32
N LYS A 208 -14.09 15.21 -4.33
CA LYS A 208 -14.31 14.99 -5.76
C LYS A 208 -12.98 15.06 -6.53
N PRO A 209 -12.08 14.10 -6.30
CA PRO A 209 -10.78 14.11 -6.95
C PRO A 209 -10.91 13.86 -8.46
N SER A 210 -10.20 14.63 -9.28
CA SER A 210 -10.10 14.41 -10.72
C SER A 210 -9.38 13.09 -10.97
N HIS A 211 -9.92 12.24 -11.83
CA HIS A 211 -9.24 11.06 -12.36
C HIS A 211 -8.58 10.08 -11.36
N THR A 212 -9.11 9.96 -10.12
CA THR A 212 -8.73 8.94 -9.13
C THR A 212 -9.56 7.64 -9.19
N ILE A 213 -8.96 6.52 -9.59
CA ILE A 213 -9.62 5.25 -9.93
C ILE A 213 -9.18 4.15 -8.96
N CYS A 214 -10.16 3.39 -8.46
CA CYS A 214 -9.89 2.13 -7.77
C CYS A 214 -9.40 1.08 -8.78
N LEU A 215 -8.25 0.47 -8.49
CA LEU A 215 -7.60 -0.49 -9.37
C LEU A 215 -8.50 -1.68 -9.74
N THR A 216 -9.31 -2.16 -8.80
CA THR A 216 -10.32 -3.20 -9.04
C THR A 216 -11.30 -2.81 -10.15
N ASN A 217 -11.72 -1.54 -10.22
CA ASN A 217 -12.63 -1.06 -11.26
C ASN A 217 -11.94 -1.02 -12.63
N LEU A 218 -10.68 -0.60 -12.68
CA LEU A 218 -9.89 -0.64 -13.91
C LEU A 218 -9.75 -2.08 -14.42
N ILE A 219 -9.36 -3.00 -13.56
CA ILE A 219 -9.15 -4.41 -13.93
C ILE A 219 -10.47 -5.05 -14.40
N THR A 220 -11.59 -4.83 -13.70
CA THR A 220 -12.90 -5.40 -14.10
C THR A 220 -13.44 -4.80 -15.41
N ASN A 221 -13.23 -3.50 -15.64
CA ASN A 221 -13.59 -2.88 -16.91
C ASN A 221 -12.71 -3.38 -18.06
N PHE A 222 -11.39 -3.55 -17.83
CA PHE A 222 -10.51 -4.23 -18.78
C PHE A 222 -11.02 -5.63 -19.09
N ASN A 223 -11.40 -6.39 -18.06
CA ASN A 223 -11.82 -7.78 -18.20
C ASN A 223 -13.10 -7.96 -19.05
N THR A 224 -13.96 -6.94 -19.09
CA THR A 224 -15.27 -6.97 -19.77
C THR A 224 -15.31 -6.22 -21.10
N ALA A 225 -14.27 -5.46 -21.42
CA ALA A 225 -14.14 -4.73 -22.68
C ALA A 225 -14.20 -5.66 -23.90
N SER A 226 -14.85 -5.21 -24.97
CA SER A 226 -14.98 -5.97 -26.21
C SER A 226 -13.62 -6.20 -26.86
N SER A 227 -13.25 -7.46 -27.08
CA SER A 227 -11.98 -7.87 -27.69
C SER A 227 -12.24 -8.53 -29.05
N SER A 228 -11.54 -8.09 -30.10
CA SER A 228 -11.66 -8.67 -31.43
C SER A 228 -11.20 -10.13 -31.49
N LYS A 229 -10.25 -10.52 -30.62
CA LYS A 229 -9.70 -11.88 -30.56
C LYS A 229 -10.63 -12.90 -29.90
N LEU A 230 -11.55 -12.45 -29.04
CA LEU A 230 -12.46 -13.33 -28.29
C LEU A 230 -13.83 -13.50 -28.96
N ASN A 231 -14.12 -12.74 -30.02
CA ASN A 231 -15.36 -12.85 -30.79
C ASN A 231 -15.37 -14.05 -31.77
N ASN A 232 -14.27 -14.81 -31.87
CA ASN A 232 -14.14 -15.92 -32.81
C ASN A 232 -14.34 -17.28 -32.12
N LYS A 233 -15.46 -17.93 -32.46
CA LYS A 233 -15.78 -19.38 -32.30
C LYS A 233 -15.94 -19.88 -30.84
N THR A 234 -17.22 -20.00 -30.45
CA THR A 234 -17.87 -20.80 -29.37
C THR A 234 -18.65 -19.96 -28.35
N ASP A 235 -19.80 -20.47 -27.91
CA ASP A 235 -20.85 -19.78 -27.14
C ASP A 235 -20.44 -19.24 -25.75
N LYS A 236 -19.20 -19.46 -25.30
CA LYS A 236 -18.71 -18.95 -24.02
C LYS A 236 -17.77 -17.77 -24.25
N LYS A 237 -18.27 -16.55 -23.98
CA LYS A 237 -17.46 -15.34 -23.94
C LYS A 237 -16.39 -15.47 -22.84
N ILE A 238 -15.16 -15.79 -23.24
CA ILE A 238 -13.98 -15.79 -22.36
C ILE A 238 -13.71 -14.35 -21.90
N LEU A 239 -13.32 -14.16 -20.64
CA LEU A 239 -12.95 -12.84 -20.13
C LEU A 239 -11.50 -12.50 -20.51
N ASN A 240 -11.18 -11.22 -20.70
CA ASN A 240 -9.88 -10.81 -21.25
C ASN A 240 -8.67 -11.27 -20.41
N ILE A 241 -8.81 -11.33 -19.09
CA ILE A 241 -7.75 -11.82 -18.21
C ILE A 241 -7.62 -13.33 -18.28
N GLU A 242 -8.71 -14.07 -18.47
CA GLU A 242 -8.69 -15.54 -18.58
C GLU A 242 -7.88 -16.00 -19.80
N PHE A 243 -7.85 -15.19 -20.86
CA PHE A 243 -6.99 -15.43 -22.02
C PHE A 243 -5.49 -15.50 -21.65
N PHE A 244 -5.03 -14.64 -20.73
CA PHE A 244 -3.63 -14.61 -20.29
C PHE A 244 -3.36 -15.44 -19.03
N LYS A 245 -4.39 -15.67 -18.22
CA LYS A 245 -4.33 -16.38 -16.94
C LYS A 245 -5.44 -17.44 -16.88
N PRO A 246 -5.37 -18.50 -17.71
CA PRO A 246 -6.39 -19.54 -17.76
C PRO A 246 -6.54 -20.26 -16.40
N ASN A 247 -5.44 -20.40 -15.65
CA ASN A 247 -5.41 -21.06 -14.34
C ASN A 247 -5.65 -20.08 -13.18
N TRP A 248 -6.32 -18.94 -13.41
CA TRP A 248 -6.52 -17.92 -12.37
C TRP A 248 -7.18 -18.49 -11.10
N LYS A 249 -8.07 -19.48 -11.23
CA LYS A 249 -8.77 -20.10 -10.10
C LYS A 249 -7.80 -20.71 -9.08
N GLU A 250 -6.72 -21.32 -9.54
CA GLU A 250 -5.69 -21.90 -8.67
C GLU A 250 -5.03 -20.81 -7.80
N LEU A 251 -4.79 -19.62 -8.36
CA LEU A 251 -4.17 -18.50 -7.65
C LEU A 251 -4.98 -18.01 -6.43
N PHE A 252 -6.30 -18.21 -6.46
CA PHE A 252 -7.21 -17.79 -5.40
C PHE A 252 -7.69 -18.92 -4.49
N TYR A 253 -7.66 -20.18 -4.93
CA TYR A 253 -8.39 -21.28 -4.26
C TYR A 253 -7.58 -22.55 -3.95
N ASN A 254 -6.25 -22.48 -3.98
CA ASN A 254 -5.39 -23.66 -3.81
C ASN A 254 -5.49 -24.41 -2.46
N ASN A 255 -6.24 -23.94 -1.46
CA ASN A 255 -6.35 -24.63 -0.15
C ASN A 255 -7.78 -24.93 0.35
N ASP A 256 -8.83 -24.57 -0.38
CA ASP A 256 -10.20 -24.96 0.01
C ASP A 256 -10.55 -26.30 -0.65
N LEU A 257 -10.35 -27.41 0.07
CA LEU A 257 -10.85 -28.73 -0.36
C LEU A 257 -12.39 -28.77 -0.42
N GLN A 258 -13.08 -27.86 0.27
CA GLN A 258 -14.46 -28.11 0.64
C GLN A 258 -15.54 -27.79 -0.41
N THR A 259 -15.24 -27.16 -1.56
CA THR A 259 -16.27 -26.98 -2.60
C THR A 259 -15.72 -26.97 -4.03
N ASN A 260 -15.28 -28.13 -4.54
CA ASN A 260 -14.96 -28.26 -5.98
C ASN A 260 -16.15 -27.87 -6.89
N LEU A 261 -17.40 -28.09 -6.45
CA LEU A 261 -18.61 -27.69 -7.18
C LEU A 261 -18.84 -26.15 -7.23
N GLU A 262 -18.43 -25.41 -6.20
CA GLU A 262 -18.53 -23.94 -6.24
C GLU A 262 -17.40 -23.31 -7.06
N LYS A 263 -16.19 -23.91 -7.07
CA LYS A 263 -15.03 -23.42 -7.83
C LYS A 263 -15.32 -23.27 -9.32
N GLU A 264 -16.12 -24.17 -9.91
CA GLU A 264 -16.46 -24.08 -11.33
C GLU A 264 -17.31 -22.85 -11.67
N ASN A 265 -18.24 -22.46 -10.78
CA ASN A 265 -19.18 -21.34 -10.98
C ASN A 265 -18.67 -19.98 -10.49
N ARG A 266 -17.45 -19.88 -9.95
CA ARG A 266 -16.91 -18.60 -9.46
C ARG A 266 -16.54 -17.67 -10.61
N ASP A 267 -17.17 -16.49 -10.60
CA ASP A 267 -16.94 -15.40 -11.55
C ASP A 267 -15.65 -14.63 -11.23
N LEU A 268 -14.82 -14.40 -12.25
CA LEU A 268 -13.53 -13.72 -12.09
C LEU A 268 -13.70 -12.27 -11.64
N ASN A 269 -14.69 -11.52 -12.12
CA ASN A 269 -14.90 -10.12 -11.70
C ASN A 269 -15.30 -10.03 -10.23
N LYS A 270 -16.20 -10.90 -9.75
CA LYS A 270 -16.53 -11.01 -8.32
C LYS A 270 -15.30 -11.36 -7.48
N THR A 271 -14.40 -12.19 -8.02
CA THR A 271 -13.16 -12.57 -7.36
C THR A 271 -12.20 -11.38 -7.27
N ILE A 272 -11.98 -10.66 -8.38
CA ILE A 272 -11.17 -9.42 -8.44
C ILE A 272 -11.71 -8.35 -7.49
N GLN A 273 -13.04 -8.22 -7.39
CA GLN A 273 -13.68 -7.26 -6.48
C GLN A 273 -13.38 -7.52 -4.99
N LYS A 274 -13.25 -8.79 -4.61
CA LYS A 274 -12.96 -9.19 -3.23
C LYS A 274 -11.47 -9.43 -2.97
N ALA A 275 -10.64 -9.42 -4.01
CA ALA A 275 -9.22 -9.72 -3.90
C ALA A 275 -8.46 -8.62 -3.15
N SER A 276 -7.55 -9.04 -2.28
CA SER A 276 -6.54 -8.14 -1.71
C SER A 276 -5.58 -7.66 -2.78
N PHE A 277 -4.91 -6.53 -2.54
CA PHE A 277 -3.98 -5.96 -3.53
C PHE A 277 -2.86 -6.94 -3.90
N SER A 278 -2.26 -7.60 -2.92
CA SER A 278 -1.25 -8.64 -3.14
C SER A 278 -1.73 -9.77 -4.06
N LYS A 279 -3.01 -10.19 -3.98
CA LYS A 279 -3.58 -11.18 -4.89
C LYS A 279 -3.82 -10.64 -6.30
N LEU A 280 -4.14 -9.34 -6.44
CA LEU A 280 -4.20 -8.69 -7.75
C LEU A 280 -2.80 -8.61 -8.40
N CYS A 281 -1.77 -8.27 -7.61
CA CYS A 281 -0.37 -8.35 -8.04
C CYS A 281 -0.02 -9.77 -8.48
N LYS A 282 -0.41 -10.80 -7.73
CA LYS A 282 -0.17 -12.19 -8.12
C LYS A 282 -0.85 -12.56 -9.44
N LEU A 283 -2.10 -12.16 -9.62
CA LEU A 283 -2.87 -12.45 -10.83
C LEU A 283 -2.25 -11.81 -12.07
N ILE A 284 -1.81 -10.54 -11.98
CA ILE A 284 -1.42 -9.75 -13.15
C ILE A 284 0.10 -9.73 -13.36
N LEU A 285 0.86 -9.62 -12.27
CA LEU A 285 2.33 -9.47 -12.25
C LEU A 285 3.06 -10.75 -11.83
N ASP A 286 2.34 -11.87 -11.65
CA ASP A 286 2.88 -13.18 -11.28
C ASP A 286 3.56 -13.28 -9.90
N LYS A 287 3.65 -12.17 -9.16
CA LYS A 287 4.20 -12.12 -7.80
C LYS A 287 3.29 -11.37 -6.84
N GLU A 288 3.21 -11.88 -5.61
CA GLU A 288 2.49 -11.24 -4.51
C GLU A 288 3.26 -10.03 -3.99
N LEU A 289 2.52 -9.00 -3.55
CA LEU A 289 3.08 -7.94 -2.72
C LEU A 289 3.30 -8.49 -1.30
N ASN A 290 4.49 -8.27 -0.73
CA ASN A 290 4.75 -8.60 0.68
C ASN A 290 4.02 -7.61 1.59
N LYS A 291 3.13 -8.11 2.46
CA LYS A 291 2.31 -7.28 3.36
C LYS A 291 2.91 -7.08 4.74
N SER A 292 4.12 -7.59 5.01
CA SER A 292 4.71 -7.57 6.35
C SER A 292 4.84 -6.17 6.96
N GLU A 293 4.98 -5.13 6.14
CA GLU A 293 5.06 -3.74 6.59
C GLU A 293 3.70 -3.01 6.60
N GLN A 294 2.60 -3.65 6.21
CA GLN A 294 1.26 -3.04 6.31
C GLN A 294 0.91 -2.71 7.76
N ILE A 295 1.38 -3.53 8.70
CA ILE A 295 1.22 -3.31 10.14
C ILE A 295 2.55 -2.77 10.67
N SER A 296 2.73 -1.46 10.60
CA SER A 296 3.99 -0.80 10.95
C SER A 296 3.75 0.50 11.71
N ILE A 297 4.77 0.97 12.43
CA ILE A 297 4.74 2.29 13.07
C ILE A 297 5.22 3.30 12.04
N TRP A 298 4.29 3.82 11.24
CA TRP A 298 4.58 4.75 10.14
C TRP A 298 4.97 6.16 10.61
N ASP A 299 4.71 6.49 11.88
CA ASP A 299 5.12 7.76 12.47
C ASP A 299 6.60 7.79 12.88
N ARG A 300 7.26 6.63 13.02
CA ARG A 300 8.65 6.52 13.47
C ARG A 300 9.62 7.25 12.54
N LYS A 301 10.76 7.71 13.08
CA LYS A 301 11.81 8.40 12.32
C LYS A 301 13.23 7.94 12.68
N PRO A 302 14.11 7.74 11.68
CA PRO A 302 13.78 7.64 10.25
C PRO A 302 12.92 6.38 9.98
N LEU A 303 12.21 6.34 8.85
CA LEU A 303 11.59 5.09 8.39
C LEU A 303 12.69 4.06 8.05
N ARG A 304 12.38 2.78 8.26
CA ARG A 304 13.25 1.67 7.86
C ARG A 304 13.36 1.62 6.35
N ILE A 305 14.47 1.07 5.85
CA ILE A 305 14.59 0.74 4.42
C ILE A 305 13.46 -0.20 4.00
N SER A 306 13.06 -1.17 4.84
CA SER A 306 11.90 -2.03 4.57
C SER A 306 10.57 -1.29 4.47
N GLN A 307 10.33 -0.31 5.34
CA GLN A 307 9.14 0.56 5.30
C GLN A 307 9.12 1.42 4.04
N LEU A 308 10.24 2.08 3.71
CA LEU A 308 10.37 2.88 2.49
C LEU A 308 10.18 2.03 1.24
N ARG A 309 10.78 0.83 1.19
CA ARG A 309 10.65 -0.12 0.10
C ARG A 309 9.19 -0.56 -0.09
N TYR A 310 8.52 -0.93 1.00
CA TYR A 310 7.10 -1.31 0.95
C TYR A 310 6.25 -0.15 0.45
N ALA A 311 6.35 1.03 1.07
CA ALA A 311 5.54 2.19 0.73
C ALA A 311 5.71 2.60 -0.73
N ALA A 312 6.96 2.62 -1.22
CA ALA A 312 7.22 2.90 -2.62
C ALA A 312 6.64 1.86 -3.58
N LEU A 313 6.80 0.57 -3.24
CA LEU A 313 6.28 -0.53 -4.03
C LEU A 313 4.75 -0.57 -4.01
N ASP A 314 4.09 -0.18 -2.93
CA ASP A 314 2.63 -0.20 -2.82
C ASP A 314 1.98 0.80 -3.78
N ALA A 315 2.56 2.01 -3.87
CA ALA A 315 2.17 2.97 -4.90
C ALA A 315 2.56 2.49 -6.31
N GLU A 316 3.81 2.05 -6.53
CA GLU A 316 4.29 1.68 -7.87
C GLU A 316 3.62 0.42 -8.44
N ALA A 317 3.24 -0.55 -7.60
CA ALA A 317 2.59 -1.79 -8.04
C ALA A 317 1.27 -1.52 -8.80
N SER A 318 0.56 -0.43 -8.46
CA SER A 318 -0.66 -0.03 -9.17
C SER A 318 -0.36 0.42 -10.61
N ARG A 319 0.75 1.16 -10.82
CA ARG A 319 1.27 1.55 -12.14
C ARG A 319 1.78 0.33 -12.92
N MET A 320 2.51 -0.57 -12.26
CA MET A 320 2.97 -1.82 -12.87
C MET A 320 1.79 -2.63 -13.40
N ILE A 321 0.69 -2.74 -12.64
CA ILE A 321 -0.54 -3.39 -13.10
C ILE A 321 -1.12 -2.65 -14.31
N TYR A 322 -1.22 -1.32 -14.28
CA TYR A 322 -1.71 -0.56 -15.44
C TYR A 322 -0.89 -0.85 -16.70
N TYR A 323 0.44 -0.78 -16.62
CA TYR A 323 1.31 -1.02 -17.78
C TYR A 323 1.22 -2.48 -18.27
N LYS A 324 1.01 -3.44 -17.36
CA LYS A 324 0.75 -4.83 -17.75
C LYS A 324 -0.59 -4.99 -18.47
N LEU A 325 -1.62 -4.28 -18.01
CA LEU A 325 -2.91 -4.22 -18.71
C LEU A 325 -2.76 -3.57 -20.09
N GLU A 326 -1.94 -2.52 -20.25
CA GLU A 326 -1.66 -1.93 -21.56
C GLU A 326 -0.96 -2.91 -22.51
N GLU A 327 0.02 -3.68 -22.00
CA GLU A 327 0.68 -4.74 -22.77
C GLU A 327 -0.35 -5.77 -23.28
N TRP A 328 -1.23 -6.24 -22.39
CA TRP A 328 -2.32 -7.15 -22.74
C TRP A 328 -3.36 -6.50 -23.66
N GLY A 329 -3.65 -5.23 -23.45
CA GLY A 329 -4.59 -4.43 -24.25
C GLY A 329 -4.12 -4.31 -25.70
N LYS A 330 -2.83 -4.07 -25.94
CA LYS A 330 -2.25 -4.07 -27.30
C LYS A 330 -2.47 -5.41 -28.01
N ILE A 331 -2.33 -6.52 -27.28
CA ILE A 331 -2.55 -7.86 -27.83
C ILE A 331 -4.03 -8.09 -28.15
N LEU A 332 -4.95 -7.60 -27.31
CA LEU A 332 -6.41 -7.77 -27.46
C LEU A 332 -7.10 -6.69 -28.29
N ASN A 333 -6.37 -5.66 -28.74
CA ASN A 333 -6.90 -4.45 -29.34
C ASN A 333 -7.91 -3.71 -28.43
N ILE A 334 -7.53 -3.55 -27.16
CA ILE A 334 -8.28 -2.84 -26.12
C ILE A 334 -7.50 -1.59 -25.70
N ASP A 335 -8.16 -0.43 -25.77
CA ASP A 335 -7.60 0.84 -25.31
C ASP A 335 -7.80 1.00 -23.79
N VAL A 336 -6.76 0.64 -23.03
CA VAL A 336 -6.76 0.72 -21.55
C VAL A 336 -6.78 2.16 -21.06
N LYS A 337 -6.15 3.10 -21.79
CA LYS A 337 -6.19 4.53 -21.48
C LYS A 337 -7.62 5.05 -21.56
N ASN A 338 -8.35 4.70 -22.64
CA ASN A 338 -9.75 5.06 -22.78
C ASN A 338 -10.63 4.41 -21.68
N ILE A 339 -10.34 3.16 -21.28
CA ILE A 339 -11.02 2.54 -20.14
C ILE A 339 -10.78 3.35 -18.86
N ALA A 340 -9.53 3.71 -18.57
CA ALA A 340 -9.17 4.49 -17.40
C ALA A 340 -9.88 5.85 -17.37
N HIS A 341 -9.86 6.60 -18.47
CA HIS A 341 -10.61 7.86 -18.57
C HIS A 341 -12.12 7.68 -18.33
N ASN A 342 -12.72 6.61 -18.89
CA ASN A 342 -14.16 6.38 -18.80
C ASN A 342 -14.63 5.73 -17.49
N CYS A 343 -13.70 5.24 -16.63
CA CYS A 343 -14.04 4.74 -15.29
C CYS A 343 -14.81 5.79 -14.45
N PHE A 344 -14.75 7.08 -14.79
CA PHE A 344 -15.48 8.17 -14.12
C PHE A 344 -16.96 8.30 -14.49
N SER A 345 -17.42 7.65 -15.56
CA SER A 345 -18.77 7.87 -16.11
C SER A 345 -19.91 7.27 -15.29
N LYS A 346 -19.63 6.50 -14.23
CA LYS A 346 -20.67 6.01 -13.30
C LYS A 346 -20.59 6.77 -11.98
N LYS A 347 -21.31 7.91 -11.93
CA LYS A 347 -21.71 8.67 -10.72
C LYS A 347 -20.96 8.23 -9.46
N VAL A 348 -19.78 8.82 -9.22
CA VAL A 348 -19.15 8.73 -7.89
C VAL A 348 -20.16 9.27 -6.89
N LYS A 349 -20.77 8.39 -6.08
CA LYS A 349 -21.55 8.81 -4.92
C LYS A 349 -20.60 9.64 -4.06
N LYS A 350 -20.98 10.90 -3.76
CA LYS A 350 -20.23 11.81 -2.87
C LYS A 350 -19.65 11.01 -1.70
N ILE A 351 -18.36 11.22 -1.40
CA ILE A 351 -17.69 10.62 -0.24
C ILE A 351 -18.45 10.98 1.03
#